data_AF-A0A972NHW4-F1
#
_entry.id   AF-A0A972NHW4-F1
#
_cell.length_a   1.000
_cell.length_b   1.000
_cell.length_c   1.000
_cell.angle_alpha   90.00
_cell.angle_beta   90.00
_cell.angle_gamma   90.00
#
_symmetry.space_group_name_H-M   'P 1'
#
loop_
_entity.id
_entity.type
_entity.pdbx_description
1 polymer ?
#
loop_
_entity_poly.entity_id
_entity_poly.type
_entity_poly.pdbx_seq_one_letter_code
_entity_poly.pdbx_strand_id
1 'polypeptide(L)' 'MARRRKAGPKYKKISISVPKSFYYILLGVAQGDEKKLNKLIRGIIEDKFRESTVEELQAYIAKPEPEPEEKEELPPEQP' A
#
# COMPACT_ATOMS: atom_id res chain seq x y z
N MET A 1 -11.52 -5.78 -38.97
CA MET A 1 -11.27 -6.65 -37.81
C MET A 1 -10.32 -5.93 -36.85
N ALA A 2 -10.75 -5.64 -35.62
CA ALA A 2 -9.92 -4.89 -34.67
C ALA A 2 -8.67 -5.70 -34.27
N ARG A 3 -7.48 -5.11 -34.49
CA ARG A 3 -6.19 -5.67 -34.05
C ARG A 3 -6.24 -5.85 -32.52
N ARG A 4 -6.37 -7.10 -32.09
CA ARG A 4 -6.21 -7.50 -30.68
C ARG A 4 -4.78 -7.12 -30.28
N ARG A 5 -4.62 -6.01 -29.56
CA ARG A 5 -3.33 -5.64 -28.95
C ARG A 5 -2.93 -6.83 -28.08
N LYS A 6 -1.83 -7.50 -28.43
CA LYS A 6 -1.25 -8.59 -27.62
C LYS A 6 -1.05 -8.00 -26.22
N ALA A 7 -1.87 -8.44 -25.27
CA ALA A 7 -1.68 -8.06 -23.88
C ALA A 7 -0.25 -8.48 -23.52
N GLY A 8 0.52 -7.55 -22.96
CA GLY A 8 1.88 -7.81 -22.50
C GLY A 8 1.93 -8.93 -21.45
N PRO A 9 3.12 -9.25 -20.90
CA PRO A 9 3.26 -10.27 -19.87
C PRO A 9 2.15 -10.12 -18.82
N LYS A 10 1.39 -11.19 -18.57
CA LYS A 10 0.23 -11.18 -17.68
C LYS A 10 0.63 -10.49 -16.38
N TYR A 11 0.13 -9.27 -16.17
CA TYR A 11 0.43 -8.50 -14.96
C TYR A 11 0.14 -9.40 -13.75
N LYS A 12 1.15 -9.61 -12.91
CA LYS A 12 0.99 -10.39 -11.68
C LYS A 12 -0.04 -9.65 -10.84
N LYS A 13 -1.15 -10.31 -10.50
CA LYS A 13 -2.10 -9.75 -9.54
C LYS A 13 -1.39 -9.65 -8.20
N ILE A 14 -1.37 -8.46 -7.62
CA ILE A 14 -0.79 -8.22 -6.31
C ILE A 14 -1.95 -7.90 -5.37
N SER A 15 -2.01 -8.60 -4.24
CA SER A 15 -2.88 -8.25 -3.12
C SER A 15 -2.11 -7.34 -2.19
N ILE A 16 -2.69 -6.19 -1.85
CA ILE A 16 -2.15 -5.28 -0.85
C ILE A 16 -3.04 -5.29 0.39
N SER A 17 -2.41 -5.37 1.55
CA SER A 17 -3.09 -5.22 2.84
C SER A 17 -2.96 -3.77 3.27
N VAL A 18 -4.08 -3.13 3.59
CA VAL A 18 -4.12 -1.75 4.06
C VAL A 18 -5.04 -1.62 5.28
N PRO A 19 -4.82 -0.65 6.17
CA PRO A 19 -5.74 -0.36 7.26
C PRO A 19 -7.16 -0.12 6.74
N LYS A 20 -8.17 -0.60 7.49
CA LYS A 20 -9.58 -0.48 7.12
C LYS A 20 -10.00 0.97 6.86
N SER A 21 -9.55 1.89 7.72
CA SER A 21 -9.77 3.33 7.57
C SER A 21 -9.22 3.85 6.24
N PHE A 22 -7.98 3.49 5.90
CA PHE A 22 -7.33 3.92 4.67
C PHE A 22 -8.06 3.39 3.43
N TYR A 23 -8.49 2.13 3.45
CA TYR A 23 -9.31 1.56 2.38
C TYR A 23 -10.60 2.38 2.16
N TYR A 24 -11.36 2.69 3.21
CA TYR A 24 -12.63 3.42 3.06
C TYR A 24 -12.43 4.88 2.63
N ILE A 25 -11.34 5.52 3.05
CA ILE A 25 -10.98 6.86 2.56
C ILE A 25 -10.77 6.82 1.04
N LEU A 26 -9.92 5.89 0.56
CA LEU A 26 -9.64 5.75 -0.87
C LEU A 26 -10.90 5.34 -1.65
N LEU A 27 -11.73 4.48 -1.07
CA LEU A 27 -13.00 4.08 -1.68
C LEU A 27 -13.97 5.27 -1.79
N GLY A 28 -14.02 6.14 -0.77
CA GLY A 28 -14.80 7.38 -0.79
C GLY A 28 -14.33 8.32 -1.91
N VAL A 29 -13.01 8.50 -2.06
CA VAL A 29 -12.43 9.26 -3.18
C VAL A 29 -12.79 8.63 -4.53
N ALA A 30 -12.80 7.29 -4.60
CA ALA A 30 -13.24 6.54 -5.77
C ALA A 30 -14.77 6.48 -5.95
N GLN A 31 -15.54 7.19 -5.13
CA GLN A 31 -17.01 7.25 -5.18
C GLN A 31 -17.68 5.88 -5.03
N GLY A 32 -17.10 4.98 -4.22
CA GLY A 32 -17.61 3.63 -4.03
C GLY A 32 -17.34 2.65 -5.18
N ASP A 33 -16.66 3.06 -6.25
CA ASP A 33 -16.38 2.21 -7.41
C ASP A 33 -15.02 1.52 -7.28
N GLU A 34 -15.04 0.20 -7.09
CA GLU A 34 -13.83 -0.62 -6.97
C GLU A 34 -12.90 -0.55 -8.20
N LYS A 35 -13.44 -0.35 -9.41
CA LYS A 35 -12.62 -0.21 -10.61
C LYS A 35 -11.88 1.13 -10.60
N LYS A 36 -12.52 2.20 -10.13
CA LYS A 36 -11.87 3.51 -9.93
C LYS A 36 -10.85 3.43 -8.80
N LEU A 37 -11.15 2.73 -7.71
CA LEU A 37 -10.21 2.50 -6.61
C LEU A 37 -8.93 1.83 -7.10
N ASN A 38 -9.04 0.75 -7.89
CA ASN A 38 -7.88 0.08 -8.46
C ASN A 38 -7.05 1.00 -9.38
N LYS A 39 -7.70 1.88 -10.16
CA LYS A 39 -7.00 2.88 -10.98
C LYS A 39 -6.31 3.94 -10.12
N LEU A 40 -6.97 4.40 -9.06
CA LEU A 40 -6.43 5.38 -8.11
C LEU A 40 -5.17 4.84 -7.42
N ILE A 41 -5.26 3.65 -6.83
CA ILE A 41 -4.12 2.99 -6.18
C ILE A 41 -2.96 2.84 -7.16
N ARG A 42 -3.24 2.41 -8.39
CA ARG A 42 -2.24 2.29 -9.43
C ARG A 42 -1.59 3.64 -9.76
N GLY A 43 -2.38 4.71 -9.90
CA GLY A 43 -1.88 6.06 -10.16
C GLY A 43 -0.95 6.54 -9.05
N ILE A 44 -1.36 6.39 -7.79
CA ILE A 44 -0.55 6.76 -6.62
C ILE A 44 0.81 6.05 -6.63
N ILE A 45 0.83 4.74 -6.91
CA ILE A 45 2.07 3.96 -6.97
C ILE A 45 2.94 4.41 -8.15
N GLU A 46 2.35 4.60 -9.33
CA GLU A 46 3.09 5.03 -10.52
C GLU A 46 3.68 6.43 -10.34
N ASP A 47 2.94 7.36 -9.76
CA ASP A 47 3.39 8.73 -9.48
C ASP A 47 4.51 8.73 -8.44
N LYS A 48 4.33 8.01 -7.33
CA LYS A 48 5.39 7.89 -6.31
C LYS A 48 6.65 7.25 -6.88
N PHE A 49 6.51 6.22 -7.70
CA PHE A 49 7.65 5.56 -8.36
C PHE A 49 8.39 6.48 -9.33
N ARG A 50 7.70 7.36 -10.07
CA ARG A 50 8.34 8.33 -10.97
C ARG A 50 9.17 9.37 -10.24
N GLU A 51 8.74 9.75 -9.04
CA GLU A 51 9.39 10.78 -8.23
C GLU A 51 10.51 10.23 -7.33
N SER A 52 10.48 8.93 -7.02
CA SER A 52 11.41 8.34 -6.04
C SER A 52 12.77 7.99 -6.66
N THR A 53 13.84 8.20 -5.91
CA THR A 53 15.18 7.68 -6.25
C THR A 53 15.32 6.21 -5.83
N VAL A 54 16.35 5.53 -6.35
CA VAL A 54 16.65 4.14 -5.95
C VAL A 54 16.93 4.04 -4.44
N GLU A 55 17.62 5.03 -3.87
CA GLU A 55 17.97 5.10 -2.45
C GLU A 55 16.74 5.22 -1.56
N GLU A 56 15.77 6.06 -1.95
CA GLU A 56 14.49 6.19 -1.23
C GLU A 56 13.69 4.88 -1.24
N LEU A 57 13.64 4.19 -2.38
CA LEU A 57 12.95 2.90 -2.49
C LEU A 57 13.62 1.83 -1.63
N GLN A 58 14.95 1.82 -1.54
CA GLN A 58 15.69 0.91 -0.66
C GLN A 58 15.39 1.20 0.82
N ALA A 59 15.23 2.47 1.20
CA ALA A 59 14.89 2.84 2.57
C ALA A 59 13.54 2.27 3.04
N TYR A 60 12.55 2.13 2.16
CA TYR A 60 11.27 1.48 2.49
C TYR A 60 11.40 -0.02 2.78
N ILE A 61 12.42 -0.68 2.23
CA ILE A 61 12.72 -2.09 2.50
C ILE A 61 13.55 -2.22 3.78
N ALA A 62 14.45 -1.25 4.01
CA ALA A 62 15.40 -1.27 5.12
C ALA A 62 14.79 -0.90 6.48
N LYS A 63 13.58 -0.33 6.54
CA LYS A 63 12.87 -0.13 7.82
C LYS A 63 12.56 -1.51 8.44
N PRO A 64 13.20 -1.89 9.56
CA PRO A 64 12.81 -3.09 10.28
C PRO A 64 11.39 -2.90 10.83
N GLU A 65 10.75 -4.02 11.14
CA GLU A 65 9.41 -4.14 11.72
C GLU A 65 9.14 -3.11 12.83
N PRO A 66 7.87 -2.65 13.01
CA PRO A 66 7.52 -1.87 14.17
C PRO A 66 7.94 -2.65 15.43
N GLU A 67 8.69 -1.99 16.31
CA GLU A 67 9.00 -2.50 17.64
C GLU A 67 7.69 -3.01 18.28
N PRO A 68 7.66 -4.22 18.86
CA PRO A 68 6.49 -4.66 19.60
C PRO A 68 6.26 -3.64 20.71
N GLU A 69 5.04 -3.10 20.76
CA GLU A 69 4.54 -2.21 21.82
C GLU A 69 5.13 -2.67 23.16
N GLU A 70 5.94 -1.81 23.77
CA GLU A 70 6.46 -2.02 25.12
C GLU A 70 5.28 -2.41 26.00
N LYS A 71 5.33 -3.64 26.51
CA LYS A 71 4.46 -4.09 27.58
C LYS A 71 4.56 -3.05 28.69
N GLU A 72 3.44 -2.45 29.05
CA GLU A 72 3.30 -1.72 30.32
C GLU A 72 3.63 -2.70 31.46
N GLU A 73 4.90 -2.75 31.86
CA GLU A 73 5.32 -3.28 33.14
C GLU A 73 4.88 -2.27 34.21
N LEU A 74 3.65 -2.41 34.69
CA LEU A 74 3.24 -1.83 35.97
C LEU A 74 4.16 -2.43 37.05
N PRO A 75 4.94 -1.62 37.80
CA PRO A 75 5.79 -2.15 38.85
C PRO A 75 4.94 -2.74 39.98
N PRO A 76 5.41 -3.79 40.66
CA PRO A 76 4.68 -4.39 41.76
C PRO A 76 4.61 -3.41 42.93
N GLU A 77 3.40 -3.05 43.36
CA GLU A 77 3.20 -2.52 44.70
C GLU A 77 3.62 -3.61 45.71
N GLN A 78 4.67 -3.31 46.46
CA GLN A 78 5.07 -4.04 47.66
C GLN A 78 5.31 -3.01 48.78
N PRO A 79 5.23 -3.43 50.05
CA PRO A 79 4.16 -4.17 50.71
C PRO A 79 3.36 -3.31 51.72
#